data_AF-A0A6M0CA19-F1
#
_entry.id   AF-A0A6M0CA19-F1
#
_cell.length_a   1.000
_cell.length_b   1.000
_cell.length_c   1.000
_cell.angle_alpha   90.00
_cell.angle_beta   90.00
_cell.angle_gamma   90.00
#
_symmetry.space_group_name_H-M   'P 1'
#
loop_
_entity.id
_entity.type
_entity.pdbx_description
1 polymer ?
#
loop_
_entity_poly.entity_id
_entity_poly.type
_entity_poly.pdbx_seq_one_letter_code
_entity_poly.pdbx_strand_id
1 'polypeptide(L)' 'MTAKQVAELTIEEFKAMIIEVVDARLKNSQNQKTTQNKRSVREVLDDLASHRWTPPPGSPSVVEMLREDRDK' A
#
# COMPACT_ATOMS: atom_id res chain seq x y z
N MET A 1 7.00 39.38 -9.52
CA MET A 1 5.72 38.76 -9.14
C MET A 1 5.45 39.15 -7.69
N THR A 2 4.70 40.23 -7.44
CA THR A 2 4.30 40.63 -6.09
C THR A 2 3.27 39.63 -5.58
N ALA A 3 3.61 38.85 -4.56
CA ALA A 3 2.67 37.95 -3.92
C ALA A 3 1.58 38.80 -3.24
N LYS A 4 0.34 38.72 -3.76
CA LYS A 4 -0.84 39.36 -3.16
C LYS A 4 -1.01 38.78 -1.75
N GLN A 5 -1.18 39.62 -0.73
CA GLN A 5 -1.35 39.11 0.62
C GLN A 5 -2.74 38.47 0.77
N VAL A 6 -2.87 37.44 1.60
CA VAL A 6 -4.16 36.75 1.83
C VAL A 6 -5.24 37.72 2.31
N ALA A 7 -4.84 38.76 3.05
CA ALA A 7 -5.73 39.82 3.54
C ALA A 7 -6.36 40.68 2.43
N GLU A 8 -5.80 40.67 1.22
CA GLU A 8 -6.26 41.45 0.07
C GLU A 8 -7.14 40.63 -0.89
N LEU A 9 -7.38 39.35 -0.59
CA LEU A 9 -8.19 38.47 -1.40
C LEU A 9 -9.68 38.67 -1.10
N THR A 10 -10.50 38.65 -2.15
CA THR A 10 -11.94 38.47 -1.94
C THR A 10 -12.23 37.04 -1.46
N ILE A 11 -13.42 36.82 -0.91
CA ILE A 11 -13.85 35.49 -0.46
C ILE A 11 -13.84 34.50 -1.63
N GLU A 12 -14.20 34.94 -2.84
CA GLU A 12 -14.15 34.09 -4.04
C GLU A 12 -12.71 33.72 -4.42
N GLU A 13 -11.81 34.70 -4.43
CA GLU A 13 -10.39 34.47 -4.73
C GLU A 13 -9.76 33.53 -3.70
N PHE A 14 -10.11 33.67 -2.42
CA PHE A 14 -9.64 32.79 -1.36
C PHE A 14 -10.15 31.36 -1.51
N LYS A 15 -11.43 31.17 -1.85
CA LYS A 15 -11.99 29.84 -2.15
C LYS A 15 -11.30 29.18 -3.34
N ALA A 16 -11.04 29.95 -4.41
CA ALA A 16 -10.33 29.45 -5.59
C ALA A 16 -8.90 28.97 -5.23
N MET A 17 -8.19 29.75 -4.41
CA MET A 17 -6.86 29.39 -3.92
C MET A 17 -6.89 28.09 -3.08
N ILE A 18 -7.87 27.93 -2.19
CA ILE A 18 -8.03 26.68 -1.41
C ILE A 18 -8.24 25.48 -2.33
N ILE A 19 -9.12 25.61 -3.33
CA ILE A 19 -9.41 24.53 -4.28
C ILE A 19 -8.14 24.13 -5.04
N GLU A 20 -7.36 25.10 -5.51
CA GLU A 20 -6.10 24.84 -6.22
C GLU A 20 -5.09 24.08 -5.34
N VAL A 21 -4.94 24.48 -4.08
CA VAL A 21 -4.04 23.80 -3.12
C VAL A 21 -4.50 22.39 -2.80
N VAL A 22 -5.82 22.18 -2.62
CA VAL A 22 -6.39 20.87 -2.34
C VAL A 22 -6.21 19.94 -3.55
N ASP A 23 -6.47 20.42 -4.76
CA ASP A 23 -6.28 19.66 -5.99
C ASP A 23 -4.82 19.28 -6.20
N ALA A 24 -3.88 20.20 -5.96
CA ALA A 24 -2.45 19.92 -6.02
C ALA A 24 -2.05 18.81 -5.03
N ARG A 25 -2.59 18.84 -3.80
CA ARG A 25 -2.35 17.81 -2.78
C ARG A 25 -2.95 16.47 -3.17
N LEU A 26 -4.16 16.44 -3.73
CA LEU A 26 -4.82 15.22 -4.19
C LEU A 26 -4.05 14.57 -5.34
N LYS A 27 -3.59 15.35 -6.32
CA LYS A 27 -2.73 14.86 -7.42
C LYS A 27 -1.43 14.26 -6.89
N ASN A 28 -0.77 14.91 -5.93
CA ASN A 28 0.45 14.40 -5.32
C ASN A 28 0.21 13.11 -4.52
N SER A 29 -0.92 13.00 -3.81
CA SER A 29 -1.32 11.79 -3.07
C SER A 29 -1.65 10.62 -4.01
N GLN A 30 -2.32 10.88 -5.13
CA GLN A 30 -2.56 9.86 -6.16
C GLN A 30 -1.24 9.37 -6.77
N ASN A 31 -0.31 10.27 -7.07
CA ASN A 31 1.00 9.91 -7.61
C ASN A 31 1.89 9.14 -6.61
N GLN A 32 1.71 9.35 -5.30
CA GLN A 32 2.39 8.56 -4.26
C GLN A 32 1.79 7.16 -4.09
N LYS A 33 0.48 6.97 -4.31
CA LYS A 33 -0.12 5.63 -4.29
C LYS A 33 0.22 4.81 -5.53
N THR A 34 0.65 5.46 -6.62
CA THR A 34 1.05 4.81 -7.87
C THR A 34 2.54 4.51 -7.97
N THR A 35 3.34 4.60 -6.88
CA THR A 35 4.50 3.72 -6.74
C THR A 35 4.01 2.28 -6.57
N GLN A 36 3.32 1.79 -7.59
CA GLN A 36 2.93 0.42 -7.77
C GLN A 36 4.22 -0.37 -7.78
N ASN A 37 4.28 -1.35 -6.88
CA ASN A 37 5.32 -2.34 -6.88
C ASN A 37 5.48 -2.83 -8.32
N LYS A 38 6.65 -2.59 -8.95
CA LYS A 38 6.90 -2.90 -10.37
C LYS A 38 6.82 -4.40 -10.66
N ARG A 39 6.73 -5.21 -9.60
CA ARG A 39 6.67 -6.66 -9.68
C ARG A 39 5.37 -7.10 -10.32
N SER A 40 5.50 -7.95 -11.32
CA SER A 40 4.33 -8.59 -11.92
C SER A 40 3.68 -9.54 -10.91
N VAL A 41 2.38 -9.82 -11.06
CA VAL A 41 1.68 -10.83 -10.25
C VAL A 41 2.40 -12.18 -10.35
N ARG A 42 2.91 -12.52 -11.53
CA ARG A 42 3.68 -13.74 -11.76
C ARG A 42 4.95 -13.79 -10.93
N GLU A 43 5.73 -12.71 -10.92
CA GLU A 43 6.95 -12.61 -10.12
C GLU A 43 6.68 -12.80 -8.63
N VAL A 44 5.58 -12.23 -8.12
CA VAL A 44 5.18 -12.41 -6.71
C VAL A 44 4.81 -13.86 -6.41
N LEU A 45 4.14 -14.54 -7.33
CA LEU A 45 3.75 -15.94 -7.17
C LEU A 45 4.96 -16.89 -7.27
N ASP A 46 5.90 -16.60 -8.15
CA ASP A 46 7.15 -17.35 -8.31
C ASP A 46 8.03 -17.18 -7.06
N ASP A 47 8.13 -15.95 -6.54
CA ASP A 47 8.83 -15.64 -5.28
C ASP A 47 8.18 -16.39 -4.10
N LEU A 48 6.85 -16.35 -3.98
CA LEU A 48 6.13 -17.11 -2.95
C LEU A 48 6.39 -18.63 -3.07
N ALA A 49 6.39 -19.17 -4.28
CA ALA A 49 6.65 -20.59 -4.52
C ALA A 49 8.07 -20.99 -4.11
N SER A 50 9.07 -20.13 -4.37
CA SER A 50 10.45 -20.38 -3.96
C SER A 50 10.64 -20.44 -2.44
N HIS A 51 9.79 -19.73 -1.69
CA HIS A 51 9.80 -19.71 -0.23
C HIS A 51 8.88 -20.76 0.40
N ARG A 52 8.14 -21.55 -0.38
CA ARG A 52 7.31 -22.63 0.17
C ARG A 52 8.21 -23.76 0.66
N TRP A 53 8.21 -23.96 1.96
CA TRP A 53 8.74 -25.18 2.54
C TRP A 53 7.78 -26.34 2.19
N THR A 54 8.28 -27.31 1.42
CA THR A 54 7.58 -28.58 1.20
C THR A 54 8.16 -29.59 2.20
N PRO A 55 7.36 -30.06 3.17
CA PRO A 55 7.85 -31.01 4.15
C PRO A 55 8.30 -32.30 3.44
N PRO A 56 9.40 -32.94 3.89
CA PRO A 56 9.83 -34.22 3.33
C PRO A 56 8.75 -35.29 3.51
N PRO A 57 8.71 -36.31 2.64
CA PRO A 57 7.73 -37.39 2.74
C PRO A 57 7.83 -38.08 4.11
N GLY A 58 6.67 -38.30 4.74
CA GLY A 58 6.59 -38.86 6.10
C GLY A 58 6.66 -37.83 7.22
N SER A 59 6.79 -36.53 6.92
CA SER A 59 6.60 -35.48 7.94
C SER A 59 5.16 -35.49 8.43
N PRO A 60 4.92 -35.40 9.75
CA PRO A 60 3.57 -35.36 10.29
C PRO A 60 2.85 -34.12 9.78
N SER A 61 1.60 -34.32 9.38
CA SER A 61 0.68 -33.23 9.11
C SER A 61 0.45 -32.41 10.37
N VAL A 62 0.04 -31.15 10.20
CA VAL A 62 -0.33 -30.27 11.32
C VAL A 62 -1.37 -30.94 12.23
N VAL A 63 -2.30 -31.71 11.66
CA VAL A 63 -3.32 -32.43 12.43
C VAL A 63 -2.72 -33.57 13.25
N GLU A 64 -1.76 -34.31 12.70
CA GLU A 64 -1.06 -35.36 13.43
C GLU A 64 -0.24 -34.77 14.59
N MET A 65 0.49 -33.69 14.34
CA MET A 65 1.24 -32.97 15.40
C MET A 65 0.33 -32.50 16.54
N LEU A 66 -0.85 -31.97 16.22
CA LEU A 66 -1.81 -31.52 17.24
C LEU A 66 -2.43 -32.69 18.03
N ARG A 67 -2.62 -33.85 17.39
CA ARG A 67 -3.10 -35.05 18.09
C ARG A 67 -2.04 -35.62 19.02
N GLU A 68 -0.79 -35.72 18.56
CA GLU A 68 0.33 -36.19 19.38
C GLU A 68 0.55 -35.32 20.63
N ASP A 69 0.38 -34.01 20.51
CA ASP A 69 0.52 -33.09 21.66
C ASP A 69 -0.65 -33.23 22.65
N ARG A 70 -1.87 -33.47 22.15
CA ARG A 70 -3.06 -33.67 22.98
C ARG A 70 -3.08 -35.01 23.71
N ASP A 71 -2.58 -36.06 23.06
CA ASP A 71 -2.62 -37.44 23.56
C ASP A 71 -1.41 -37.77 24.48
N LYS A 72 -0.51 -36.79 24.72
CA LYS A 72 0.51 -36.80 25.78
C LYS A 72 -0.09 -36.39 27.12
#